data_AF-A0A961MGU0-F1
#
_entry.id   AF-A0A961MGU0-F1
#
_cell.length_a   1.000
_cell.length_b   1.000
_cell.length_c   1.000
_cell.angle_alpha   90.00
_cell.angle_beta   90.00
_cell.angle_gamma   90.00
#
_symmetry.space_group_name_H-M   'P 1'
#
loop_
_entity.id
_entity.type
_entity.pdbx_description
1 polymer ?
#
loop_
_entity_poly.entity_id
_entity_poly.type
_entity_poly.pdbx_seq_one_letter_code
_entity_poly.pdbx_strand_id
1 'polypeptide(L)'
;VYRFRNGAWDQPFSIPRDGAWLAVGADFGPDGRLYLLERDFWGLLGFLTRVRVFDLRGDRLEGGEVLVQTGASRHDNLEGIAVWRDAGGAIRLTLISDDNQRFFQRTEFVEYRLTD
;
A
#
# COMPACT_ATOMS: atom_id res chain seq x y z
N VAL A 1 -10.04 9.24 -5.63
CA VAL A 1 -9.90 9.11 -4.17
C VAL A 1 -11.00 9.94 -3.54
N TYR A 2 -11.76 9.39 -2.60
CA TYR A 2 -12.77 10.14 -1.88
C TYR A 2 -12.14 10.75 -0.63
N ARG A 3 -12.38 12.04 -0.40
CA ARG A 3 -11.94 12.75 0.80
C ARG A 3 -13.16 13.29 1.52
N PHE A 4 -13.19 13.13 2.83
CA PHE A 4 -14.17 13.77 3.69
C PHE A 4 -13.53 14.97 4.37
N ARG A 5 -14.06 16.17 4.13
CA ARG A 5 -13.57 17.41 4.74
C ARG A 5 -14.73 18.37 4.96
N ASN A 6 -14.77 19.01 6.13
CA ASN A 6 -15.78 20.02 6.48
C ASN A 6 -17.24 19.54 6.28
N GLY A 7 -17.52 18.27 6.59
CA GLY A 7 -18.87 17.71 6.45
C GLY A 7 -19.28 17.33 5.03
N ALA A 8 -18.40 17.46 4.05
CA ALA A 8 -18.67 17.12 2.65
C ALA A 8 -17.67 16.08 2.12
N TRP A 9 -18.16 15.23 1.20
CA TRP A 9 -17.33 14.34 0.41
C TRP A 9 -16.97 15.00 -0.92
N ASP A 10 -15.69 14.96 -1.28
CA ASP A 10 -15.20 15.36 -2.59
C ASP A 10 -14.22 14.33 -3.18
N GLN A 11 -13.80 14.58 -4.42
CA GLN A 11 -12.79 13.78 -5.12
C GLN A 11 -11.68 14.69 -5.63
N PRO A 12 -10.69 15.04 -4.79
CA PRO A 12 -9.67 16.02 -5.15
C PRO A 12 -8.72 15.50 -6.25
N PHE A 13 -8.47 14.19 -6.27
CA PHE A 13 -7.56 13.56 -7.23
C PHE A 13 -7.90 12.08 -7.47
N SER A 14 -7.32 11.53 -8.53
CA SER A 14 -7.26 10.11 -8.82
C SER A 14 -5.84 9.58 -8.62
N ILE A 15 -5.73 8.28 -8.31
CA ILE A 15 -4.45 7.57 -8.34
C ILE A 15 -4.28 7.02 -9.76
N PRO A 16 -3.16 7.28 -10.45
CA PRO A 16 -2.90 6.72 -11.77
C PRO A 16 -2.88 5.19 -11.72
N ARG A 17 -3.69 4.56 -12.57
CA ARG A 17 -3.63 3.11 -12.78
C ARG A 17 -2.35 2.74 -13.51
N ASP A 18 -1.80 1.59 -13.18
CA ASP A 18 -0.65 1.01 -13.86
C ASP A 18 -0.91 -0.49 -14.07
N GLY A 19 -1.19 -0.88 -15.31
CA GLY A 19 -1.44 -2.26 -15.71
C GLY A 19 -2.51 -2.97 -14.87
N ALA A 20 -2.15 -4.18 -14.44
CA ALA A 20 -3.01 -5.09 -13.67
C ALA A 20 -3.01 -4.81 -12.15
N TRP A 21 -2.17 -3.89 -11.68
CA TRP A 21 -2.06 -3.57 -10.25
C TRP A 21 -3.33 -2.90 -9.73
N LEU A 22 -3.83 -3.40 -8.60
CA LEU A 22 -5.03 -2.90 -7.93
C LEU A 22 -4.68 -2.40 -6.53
N ALA A 23 -5.17 -1.21 -6.18
CA ALA A 23 -5.06 -0.64 -4.85
C ALA A 23 -5.89 -1.44 -3.83
N VAL A 24 -5.30 -1.73 -2.68
CA VAL A 24 -5.93 -2.54 -1.63
C VAL A 24 -5.82 -1.92 -0.24
N GLY A 25 -4.79 -1.12 0.00
CA GLY A 25 -4.62 -0.36 1.23
C GLY A 25 -3.80 0.89 0.96
N ALA A 26 -3.95 1.90 1.83
CA ALA A 26 -3.11 3.09 1.78
C ALA A 26 -2.99 3.70 3.17
N ASP A 27 -1.88 4.38 3.42
CA ASP A 27 -1.67 5.17 4.63
C ASP A 27 -0.79 6.39 4.34
N PHE A 28 -0.94 7.43 5.14
CA PHE A 28 -0.04 8.58 5.10
C PHE A 28 1.11 8.34 6.07
N GLY A 29 2.34 8.36 5.54
CA GLY A 29 3.51 8.27 6.38
C GLY A 29 3.69 9.49 7.27
N PRO A 30 4.52 9.39 8.32
CA PRO A 30 4.88 10.51 9.20
C PRO A 30 5.71 11.60 8.50
N ASP A 31 6.02 11.41 7.21
CA ASP A 31 6.62 12.41 6.30
C ASP A 31 5.56 13.11 5.41
N GLY A 32 4.27 12.79 5.58
CA GLY A 32 3.16 13.40 4.83
C GLY A 32 2.97 12.82 3.43
N ARG A 33 3.73 11.80 3.04
CA ARG A 33 3.59 11.13 1.73
C ARG A 33 2.52 10.05 1.79
N LEU A 34 1.86 9.81 0.67
CA LEU A 34 0.88 8.74 0.53
C LEU A 34 1.58 7.45 0.10
N TYR A 35 1.46 6.40 0.91
CA TYR A 35 1.92 5.07 0.60
C TYR A 35 0.74 4.21 0.19
N LEU A 36 0.84 3.62 -1.00
CA LEU A 36 -0.22 2.82 -1.60
C LEU A 36 0.24 1.37 -1.69
N LEU A 37 -0.47 0.47 -1.02
CA LEU A 37 -0.34 -0.97 -1.19
C LEU A 37 -1.19 -1.41 -2.38
N GLU A 38 -0.55 -2.12 -3.31
CA GLU A 38 -1.20 -2.70 -4.48
C GLU A 38 -0.84 -4.17 -4.61
N ARG A 39 -1.75 -4.92 -5.23
CA ARG A 39 -1.52 -6.32 -5.60
C ARG A 39 -1.89 -6.60 -7.05
N ASP A 40 -1.25 -7.61 -7.62
CA ASP A 40 -1.64 -8.23 -8.89
C ASP A 40 -1.86 -9.72 -8.65
N PHE A 41 -3.03 -10.24 -9.04
CA PHE A 41 -3.48 -11.60 -8.71
C PHE A 41 -3.42 -12.50 -9.94
N TRP A 42 -2.60 -13.56 -9.85
CA TRP A 42 -2.30 -14.47 -10.95
C TRP A 42 -2.93 -15.86 -10.74
N GLY A 43 -4.03 -15.94 -10.01
CA GLY A 43 -4.72 -17.21 -9.75
C GLY A 43 -3.86 -18.14 -8.90
N LEU A 44 -3.56 -19.34 -9.43
CA LEU A 44 -2.77 -20.37 -8.72
C LEU A 44 -1.33 -19.94 -8.42
N LEU A 45 -0.80 -18.93 -9.12
CA LEU A 45 0.54 -18.38 -8.86
C LEU A 45 0.54 -17.38 -7.70
N GLY A 46 -0.63 -17.06 -7.13
CA GLY A 46 -0.79 -16.18 -5.98
C GLY A 46 -0.70 -14.70 -6.34
N PHE A 47 -0.22 -13.90 -5.37
CA PHE A 47 -0.19 -12.45 -5.46
C PHE A 47 1.24 -11.94 -5.67
N LEU A 48 1.38 -10.96 -6.55
CA LEU A 48 2.49 -10.02 -6.48
C LEU A 48 2.05 -8.87 -5.57
N THR A 49 2.97 -8.37 -4.75
CA THR A 49 2.75 -7.20 -3.89
C THR A 49 3.66 -6.08 -4.34
N ARG A 50 3.14 -4.84 -4.30
CA ARG A 50 4.00 -3.66 -4.33
C ARG A 50 3.52 -2.56 -3.41
N VAL A 51 4.45 -1.71 -2.98
CA VAL A 51 4.15 -0.44 -2.30
C VAL A 51 4.71 0.69 -3.14
N ARG A 52 3.85 1.65 -3.49
CA ARG A 52 4.24 2.90 -4.16
C ARG A 52 4.14 4.08 -3.20
N VAL A 53 5.00 5.07 -3.38
CA VAL A 53 4.95 6.33 -2.64
C VAL A 53 4.67 7.51 -3.55
N PHE A 54 3.82 8.42 -3.07
CA PHE A 54 3.42 9.62 -3.79
C PHE A 54 3.54 10.85 -2.89
N ASP A 55 3.98 11.95 -3.50
CA ASP A 55 3.90 13.27 -2.88
C ASP A 55 2.50 13.86 -3.10
N LEU A 56 1.92 14.43 -2.03
CA LEU A 56 0.65 15.15 -2.12
C LEU A 56 0.91 16.66 -2.07
N ARG A 57 0.66 17.34 -3.20
CA ARG A 57 0.79 18.80 -3.32
C ARG A 57 -0.58 19.43 -3.53
N GLY A 58 -1.22 19.78 -2.43
CA GLY A 58 -2.62 20.23 -2.44
C GLY A 58 -3.55 19.11 -2.89
N ASP A 59 -4.28 19.33 -3.98
CA ASP A 59 -5.20 18.36 -4.56
C ASP A 59 -4.55 17.56 -5.72
N ARG A 60 -3.22 17.42 -5.74
CA ARG A 60 -2.49 16.68 -6.78
C ARG A 60 -1.55 15.64 -6.17
N LEU A 61 -1.60 14.43 -6.72
CA LEU A 61 -0.59 13.40 -6.50
C LEU A 61 0.53 13.55 -7.53
N GLU A 62 1.77 13.49 -7.05
CA GLU A 62 2.99 13.48 -7.88
C GLU A 62 3.85 12.25 -7.52
N GLY A 63 4.65 11.78 -8.47
CA GLY A 63 5.53 10.62 -8.27
C GLY A 63 4.83 9.28 -8.48
N GLY A 64 4.95 8.38 -7.51
CA GLY A 64 4.53 6.99 -7.62
C GLY A 64 5.69 6.00 -7.80
N GLU A 65 6.83 6.30 -7.17
CA GLU A 65 7.98 5.40 -7.10
C GLU A 65 7.61 4.09 -6.41
N VAL A 66 8.11 2.97 -6.94
CA VAL A 66 7.93 1.64 -6.34
C VAL A 66 9.02 1.41 -5.30
N LEU A 67 8.63 1.36 -4.03
CA LEU A 67 9.56 1.14 -2.91
C LEU A 67 9.77 -0.33 -2.60
N VAL A 68 8.70 -1.12 -2.76
CA VAL A 68 8.70 -2.57 -2.54
C VAL A 68 8.00 -3.19 -3.73
N GLN A 69 8.60 -4.24 -4.30
CA GLN A 69 7.91 -5.13 -5.23
C GLN A 69 8.39 -6.56 -4.98
N THR A 70 7.46 -7.48 -4.84
CA THR A 70 7.77 -8.89 -4.62
C THR A 70 7.45 -9.73 -5.85
N GLY A 71 8.12 -10.88 -5.95
CA GLY A 71 7.65 -11.95 -6.83
C GLY A 71 6.31 -12.52 -6.36
N ALA A 72 5.67 -13.27 -7.26
CA ALA A 72 4.40 -13.95 -6.98
C ALA A 72 4.54 -14.93 -5.80
N SER A 73 3.51 -15.00 -4.94
CA SER A 73 3.46 -15.87 -3.75
C SER A 73 4.56 -15.63 -2.72
N ARG A 74 5.30 -14.53 -2.79
CA ARG A 74 6.23 -14.15 -1.72
C ARG A 74 5.49 -13.88 -0.41
N HIS A 75 4.34 -13.22 -0.54
CA HIS A 75 3.35 -12.97 0.50
C HIS A 75 2.00 -13.42 -0.02
N ASP A 76 1.06 -13.66 0.89
CA ASP A 76 -0.34 -13.92 0.56
C ASP A 76 -1.06 -12.59 0.21
N ASN A 77 -2.38 -12.55 0.36
CA ASN A 77 -3.27 -11.44 0.04
C ASN A 77 -3.10 -10.25 0.99
N LEU A 78 -1.93 -9.58 0.96
CA LEU A 78 -1.71 -8.34 1.69
C LEU A 78 -2.77 -7.31 1.29
N GLU A 79 -3.45 -6.76 2.29
CA GLU A 79 -4.61 -5.89 2.12
C GLU A 79 -4.67 -4.72 3.11
N GLY A 80 -3.86 -4.76 4.18
CA GLY A 80 -3.67 -3.62 5.07
C GLY A 80 -2.22 -3.13 5.04
N ILE A 81 -2.05 -1.83 5.25
CA ILE A 81 -0.77 -1.15 5.41
C ILE A 81 -0.88 -0.13 6.55
N ALA A 82 0.16 -0.05 7.37
CA ALA A 82 0.42 1.04 8.29
C ALA A 82 1.84 1.55 8.05
N VAL A 83 2.01 2.88 8.02
CA VAL A 83 3.29 3.53 7.78
C VAL A 83 3.67 4.37 9.00
N TRP A 84 4.81 4.06 9.59
CA TRP A 84 5.22 4.70 10.83
C TRP A 84 6.74 4.90 10.88
N ARG A 85 7.20 5.70 11.85
CA ARG A 85 8.62 5.99 12.05
C ARG A 85 9.10 5.24 13.28
N ASP A 86 10.15 4.43 13.13
CA ASP A 86 10.75 3.73 14.25
C ASP A 86 11.63 4.66 15.12
N ALA A 87 12.09 4.13 16.27
CA ALA A 87 12.94 4.88 17.20
C ALA A 87 14.30 5.30 16.60
N GLY A 88 14.75 4.63 15.53
CA GLY A 88 15.95 5.00 14.78
C GLY A 88 15.68 6.03 13.68
N GLY A 89 14.44 6.49 13.53
CA GLY A 89 14.04 7.49 12.55
C GLY A 89 13.67 6.91 11.18
N ALA A 90 13.79 5.61 10.97
CA ALA A 90 13.49 4.96 9.68
C ALA A 90 11.99 4.79 9.48
N ILE A 91 11.54 4.88 8.23
CA ILE A 91 10.15 4.55 7.87
C ILE A 91 9.99 3.02 7.86
N ARG A 92 8.94 2.55 8.53
CA ARG A 92 8.49 1.16 8.56
C ARG A 92 7.17 1.04 7.81
N LEU A 93 7.07 0.00 7.00
CA LEU A 93 5.82 -0.44 6.39
C LEU A 93 5.40 -1.74 7.08
N THR A 94 4.33 -1.69 7.85
CA THR A 94 3.71 -2.90 8.42
C THR A 94 2.53 -3.28 7.53
N LEU A 95 2.61 -4.45 6.92
CA LEU A 95 1.60 -4.98 6.01
C LEU A 95 0.92 -6.19 6.64
N ILE A 96 -0.37 -6.37 6.37
CA ILE A 96 -1.14 -7.51 6.85
C ILE A 96 -1.89 -8.21 5.72
N SER A 97 -1.85 -9.54 5.75
CA SER A 97 -2.73 -10.42 4.98
C SER A 97 -3.67 -11.08 5.97
N ASP A 98 -4.96 -11.13 5.65
CA ASP A 98 -5.92 -11.98 6.34
C ASP A 98 -6.15 -13.28 5.56
N ASP A 99 -6.43 -14.37 6.28
CA ASP A 99 -6.69 -15.66 5.66
C ASP A 99 -8.07 -15.73 4.98
N ASN A 100 -8.90 -14.69 5.10
CA ASN A 100 -10.26 -14.63 4.56
C ASN A 100 -11.10 -15.86 4.93
N GLN A 101 -10.78 -16.52 6.06
CA GLN A 101 -11.35 -17.79 6.52
C GLN A 101 -11.17 -18.96 5.52
N ARG A 102 -10.16 -18.89 4.65
CA ARG A 102 -9.85 -19.93 3.66
C ARG A 102 -8.64 -20.74 4.09
N PHE A 103 -8.77 -22.07 4.07
CA PHE A 103 -7.71 -22.99 4.52
C PHE A 103 -6.38 -22.88 3.73
N PHE A 104 -6.41 -22.28 2.54
CA PHE A 104 -5.25 -22.13 1.65
C PHE A 104 -4.63 -20.74 1.72
N GLN A 105 -5.20 -19.81 2.49
CA GLN A 105 -4.62 -18.50 2.73
C GLN A 105 -4.01 -18.43 4.13
N ARG A 106 -3.08 -17.50 4.32
CA ARG A 106 -2.33 -17.32 5.57
C ARG A 106 -2.50 -15.90 6.10
N THR A 107 -2.74 -15.80 7.41
CA THR A 107 -2.57 -14.54 8.14
C THR A 107 -1.08 -14.21 8.24
N GLU A 108 -0.69 -13.04 7.76
CA GLU A 108 0.71 -12.61 7.76
C GLU A 108 0.85 -11.21 8.36
N PHE A 109 1.90 -11.02 9.16
CA PHE A 109 2.43 -9.69 9.51
C PHE A 109 3.79 -9.54 8.84
N VAL A 110 3.90 -8.60 7.92
CA VAL A 110 5.11 -8.37 7.14
C VAL A 110 5.62 -6.97 7.42
N GLU A 111 6.90 -6.85 7.78
CA GLU A 111 7.51 -5.56 8.02
C GLU A 111 8.66 -5.30 7.05
N TYR A 112 8.61 -4.14 6.40
CA TYR A 112 9.73 -3.58 5.64
C TYR A 112 10.28 -2.36 6.36
N ARG A 113 11.60 -2.30 6.51
CA ARG A 113 12.32 -1.10 6.90
C ARG A 113 12.87 -0.44 5.64
N LEU A 114 12.43 0.79 5.37
CA LEU A 114 12.99 1.56 4.26
C LEU A 114 14.36 2.09 4.65
N THR A 115 15.29 2.00 3.72
CA THR A 115 16.60 2.65 3.78
C THR A 115 16.62 3.77 2.76
N ASP A 116 17.32 4.85 3.10
CA ASP A 116 17.59 5.96 2.16
C ASP A 116 18.35 5.47 0.91
#